data_AF-A0A8C6HU67-F1
#
_entry.id   AF-A0A8C6HU67-F1
#
_cell.length_a   1.000
_cell.length_b   1.000
_cell.length_c   1.000
_cell.angle_alpha   90.00
_cell.angle_beta   90.00
_cell.angle_gamma   90.00
#
_symmetry.space_group_name_H-M   'P 1'
#
loop_
_entity.id
_entity.type
_entity.pdbx_description
1 polymer ?
#
loop_
_entity_poly.entity_id
_entity_poly.type
_entity_poly.pdbx_seq_one_letter_code
_entity_poly.pdbx_strand_id
1 'polypeptide(L)'
;TPAASWRCQRSRLWPMGPSVLPAWLQPRYRKNVYLFIYYLIQFCGHSWILANMTVRFFSFGKDSMADTFYAIGLVMRVCQSISLLELLHIYIGIESNQLFPRFLQLTERVTILFGVITSQEEVQEKCVVCVLFILWNLLDMVRYTYSMLSVIGTSYAALTWLSQTLWMPIYPLCVLAEAFTIYQSLPYFESFGTNSTVLPFDLSTCFPYVLKLYLMMLFIGNAKMFLAKCKKLCKVFHSPIHLLHVLNTGHTTRPTTRPDI
;
A
#
# COMPACT_ATOMS: atom_id res chain seq x y z
N THR A 1 48.05 46.26 -34.12
CA THR A 1 48.20 44.96 -33.44
C THR A 1 46.96 44.11 -33.67
N PRO A 2 47.04 43.05 -34.50
CA PRO A 2 45.86 42.36 -35.05
C PRO A 2 45.44 41.12 -34.22
N ALA A 3 45.32 41.27 -32.89
CA ALA A 3 45.04 40.15 -31.99
C ALA A 3 43.62 40.15 -31.39
N ALA A 4 42.76 41.10 -31.76
CA ALA A 4 41.45 41.29 -31.13
C ALA A 4 40.24 40.78 -31.95
N SER A 5 40.39 40.46 -33.24
CA SER A 5 39.24 40.05 -34.08
C SER A 5 38.91 38.55 -34.03
N TRP A 6 39.79 37.70 -33.49
CA TRP A 6 39.61 36.24 -33.53
C TRP A 6 38.77 35.65 -32.40
N ARG A 7 38.48 36.42 -31.34
CA ARG A 7 37.72 35.92 -30.18
C ARG A 7 36.19 35.96 -30.38
N CYS A 8 35.70 36.69 -31.38
CA CYS A 8 34.26 36.85 -31.64
C CYS A 8 33.71 35.93 -32.76
N GLN A 9 34.52 35.00 -33.28
CA GLN A 9 34.11 34.07 -34.34
C GLN A 9 34.06 32.59 -33.89
N ARG A 10 34.42 32.29 -32.63
CA ARG A 10 34.41 30.91 -32.07
C ARG A 10 33.24 30.66 -31.11
N SER A 11 32.13 31.37 -31.28
CA SER A 11 30.87 31.12 -30.55
C SER A 11 29.73 30.69 -31.48
N ARG A 12 30.02 30.45 -32.77
CA ARG A 12 29.00 30.21 -33.81
C ARG A 12 29.16 28.87 -34.52
N LEU A 13 29.67 27.85 -33.83
CA LEU A 13 29.90 26.51 -34.41
C LEU A 13 29.72 25.39 -33.39
N TRP A 14 28.59 25.38 -32.67
CA TRP A 14 28.02 24.15 -32.08
C TRP A 14 26.52 24.33 -31.83
N PRO A 15 25.63 23.89 -32.75
CA PRO A 15 24.26 23.57 -32.38
C PRO A 15 24.25 22.13 -31.84
N MET A 16 24.93 21.89 -30.73
CA MET A 16 24.63 20.71 -29.90
C MET A 16 23.84 21.21 -28.70
N GLY A 17 22.59 21.60 -28.95
CA GLY A 17 21.60 21.61 -27.89
C GLY A 17 21.57 20.22 -27.26
N PRO A 18 21.33 20.08 -25.94
CA PRO A 18 21.22 18.77 -25.31
C PRO A 18 20.24 17.97 -26.16
N SER A 19 20.71 16.86 -26.74
CA SER A 19 19.90 15.97 -27.54
C SER A 19 18.69 15.59 -26.69
N VAL A 20 17.56 16.24 -26.94
CA VAL A 20 16.31 15.98 -26.25
C VAL A 20 15.93 14.60 -26.72
N LEU A 21 16.32 13.59 -25.94
CA LEU A 21 15.91 12.22 -26.18
C LEU A 21 14.40 12.22 -26.40
N PRO A 22 13.88 11.42 -27.34
CA PRO A 22 12.45 11.30 -27.56
C PRO A 22 11.73 11.13 -26.21
N ALA A 23 10.52 11.67 -26.06
CA ALA A 23 9.81 11.69 -24.77
C ALA A 23 9.78 10.29 -24.09
N TRP A 24 9.72 9.21 -24.88
CA TRP A 24 9.77 7.81 -24.43
C TRP A 24 11.14 7.31 -23.92
N LEU A 25 12.26 7.91 -24.34
CA LEU A 25 13.60 7.58 -23.84
C LEU A 25 14.01 8.39 -22.61
N GLN A 26 13.22 9.39 -22.21
CA GLN A 26 13.53 10.18 -21.01
C GLN A 26 13.51 9.27 -19.76
N PRO A 27 14.54 9.32 -18.90
CA PRO A 27 14.59 8.53 -17.67
C PRO A 27 13.33 8.68 -16.79
N ARG A 28 12.75 9.88 -16.79
CA ARG A 28 11.52 10.22 -16.05
C ARG A 28 10.29 9.49 -16.59
N TYR A 29 10.14 9.39 -17.91
CA TYR A 29 9.02 8.69 -18.54
C TYR A 29 9.12 7.18 -18.32
N ARG A 30 10.31 6.58 -18.53
CA ARG A 30 10.54 5.14 -18.30
C ARG A 30 10.25 4.73 -16.86
N LYS A 31 10.64 5.55 -15.89
CA LYS A 31 10.33 5.36 -14.46
C LYS A 31 8.82 5.35 -14.21
N ASN A 32 8.09 6.32 -14.77
CA ASN A 32 6.64 6.42 -14.58
C ASN A 32 5.91 5.25 -15.23
N VAL A 33 6.30 4.83 -16.44
CA VAL A 33 5.71 3.65 -17.09
C VAL A 33 5.96 2.38 -16.27
N TYR A 34 7.18 2.19 -15.76
CA TYR A 34 7.50 1.08 -14.87
C TYR A 34 6.62 1.07 -13.60
N LEU A 35 6.50 2.21 -12.91
CA LEU A 35 5.67 2.33 -11.71
C LEU A 35 4.19 2.08 -12.03
N PHE A 36 3.71 2.57 -13.16
CA PHE A 36 2.34 2.35 -13.60
C PHE A 36 2.05 0.86 -13.83
N ILE A 37 2.92 0.16 -14.55
CA ILE A 37 2.79 -1.29 -14.79
C ILE A 37 2.86 -2.06 -13.46
N TYR A 38 3.78 -1.68 -12.57
CA TYR A 38 3.90 -2.29 -11.24
C TYR A 38 2.60 -2.16 -10.43
N TYR A 39 2.04 -0.95 -10.33
CA TYR A 39 0.78 -0.75 -9.61
C TYR A 39 -0.41 -1.42 -10.31
N LEU A 40 -0.41 -1.52 -11.64
CA LEU A 40 -1.45 -2.22 -12.39
C LEU A 40 -1.44 -3.72 -12.06
N ILE A 41 -0.27 -4.37 -12.07
CA ILE A 41 -0.13 -5.78 -11.71
C ILE A 41 -0.63 -6.02 -10.28
N GLN A 42 -0.24 -5.15 -9.34
CA GLN A 42 -0.69 -5.24 -7.95
C GLN A 42 -2.20 -5.03 -7.82
N PHE A 43 -2.76 -4.04 -8.53
CA PHE A 43 -4.20 -3.81 -8.57
C PHE A 43 -4.96 -5.04 -9.09
N CYS A 44 -4.50 -5.65 -10.19
CA CYS A 44 -5.10 -6.86 -10.74
C CYS A 44 -5.02 -8.04 -9.76
N GLY A 45 -3.87 -8.25 -9.11
CA GLY A 45 -3.67 -9.31 -8.12
C GLY A 45 -4.61 -9.16 -6.92
N HIS A 46 -4.64 -7.97 -6.30
CA HIS A 46 -5.51 -7.71 -5.17
C HIS A 46 -7.01 -7.74 -5.53
N SER A 47 -7.38 -7.27 -6.73
CA SER A 47 -8.77 -7.35 -7.22
C SER A 47 -9.21 -8.80 -7.44
N TRP A 48 -8.33 -9.63 -8.00
CA TRP A 48 -8.58 -11.06 -8.18
C TRP A 48 -8.78 -11.77 -6.84
N ILE A 49 -7.90 -11.52 -5.86
CA ILE A 49 -8.00 -12.09 -4.52
C ILE A 49 -9.32 -11.65 -3.86
N LEU A 50 -9.64 -10.36 -3.93
CA LEU A 50 -10.85 -9.80 -3.34
C LEU A 50 -12.10 -10.42 -3.96
N ALA A 51 -12.21 -10.46 -5.29
CA ALA A 51 -13.36 -11.03 -5.98
C ALA A 51 -13.55 -12.52 -5.63
N ASN A 52 -12.47 -13.30 -5.67
CA ASN A 52 -12.53 -14.73 -5.33
C ASN A 52 -12.92 -14.96 -3.86
N MET A 53 -12.40 -14.16 -2.93
CA MET A 53 -12.78 -14.27 -1.52
C MET A 53 -14.23 -13.85 -1.28
N THR A 54 -14.68 -12.75 -1.89
CA THR A 54 -16.05 -12.26 -1.72
C THR A 54 -17.07 -13.25 -2.29
N VAL A 55 -16.85 -13.76 -3.51
CA VAL A 55 -17.76 -14.75 -4.12
C VAL A 55 -17.88 -15.99 -3.24
N ARG A 56 -16.76 -16.48 -2.70
CA ARG A 56 -16.76 -17.70 -1.88
C ARG A 56 -17.34 -17.47 -0.48
N PHE A 57 -17.10 -16.29 0.10
CA PHE A 57 -17.76 -15.88 1.35
C PHE A 57 -19.28 -15.87 1.24
N PHE A 58 -19.82 -15.47 0.08
CA PHE A 58 -21.27 -15.45 -0.17
C PHE A 58 -21.85 -16.77 -0.70
N SER A 59 -21.08 -17.56 -1.45
CA SER A 59 -21.62 -18.71 -2.23
C SER A 59 -21.41 -20.07 -1.58
N PHE A 60 -20.28 -20.29 -0.90
CA PHE A 60 -19.92 -21.61 -0.39
C PHE A 60 -19.67 -21.53 1.11
N GLY A 61 -20.44 -22.29 1.88
CA GLY A 61 -20.16 -22.55 3.29
C GLY A 61 -18.80 -23.23 3.50
N LYS A 62 -18.48 -23.54 4.77
CA LYS A 62 -17.19 -24.06 5.27
C LYS A 62 -16.48 -25.09 4.36
N ASP A 63 -17.22 -25.94 3.65
CA ASP A 63 -16.69 -27.14 3.00
C ASP A 63 -15.82 -26.87 1.73
N SER A 64 -15.89 -25.68 1.12
CA SER A 64 -15.04 -25.32 -0.04
C SER A 64 -13.85 -24.41 0.33
N MET A 65 -13.66 -24.09 1.61
CA MET A 65 -12.71 -23.05 2.05
C MET A 65 -11.25 -23.50 1.98
N ALA A 66 -10.95 -24.77 2.28
CA ALA A 66 -9.57 -25.26 2.41
C ALA A 66 -8.76 -25.19 1.08
N ASP A 67 -9.27 -25.79 0.02
CA ASP A 67 -8.59 -25.83 -1.29
C ASP A 67 -8.46 -24.42 -1.92
N THR A 68 -9.47 -23.60 -1.66
CA THR A 68 -9.46 -22.17 -2.00
C THR A 68 -8.36 -21.42 -1.26
N PHE A 69 -8.24 -21.62 0.04
CA PHE A 69 -7.24 -20.93 0.86
C PHE A 69 -5.83 -21.28 0.43
N TYR A 70 -5.60 -22.51 -0.04
CA TYR A 70 -4.33 -22.89 -0.62
C TYR A 70 -3.98 -22.05 -1.85
N ALA A 71 -4.90 -21.97 -2.82
CA ALA A 71 -4.71 -21.19 -4.03
C ALA A 71 -4.64 -19.67 -3.78
N ILE A 72 -5.61 -19.12 -3.03
CA ILE A 72 -5.68 -17.69 -2.72
C ILE A 72 -4.52 -17.28 -1.80
N GLY A 73 -4.19 -18.09 -0.80
CA GLY A 73 -3.08 -17.86 0.12
C GLY A 73 -1.73 -17.81 -0.60
N LEU A 74 -1.52 -18.65 -1.61
CA LEU A 74 -0.32 -18.57 -2.46
C LEU A 74 -0.23 -17.23 -3.19
N VAL A 75 -1.31 -16.83 -3.87
CA VAL A 75 -1.34 -15.56 -4.60
C VAL A 75 -1.16 -14.38 -3.65
N MET A 76 -1.79 -14.42 -2.47
CA MET A 76 -1.65 -13.39 -1.44
C MET A 76 -0.20 -13.26 -0.93
N ARG A 77 0.49 -14.38 -0.70
CA ARG A 77 1.92 -14.38 -0.34
C ARG A 77 2.76 -13.73 -1.43
N VAL A 78 2.54 -14.11 -2.69
CA VAL A 78 3.26 -13.54 -3.84
C VAL A 78 3.01 -12.03 -3.95
N CYS A 79 1.74 -11.59 -3.90
CA CYS A 79 1.38 -10.17 -3.92
C CYS A 79 2.06 -9.40 -2.79
N GLN A 80 2.08 -9.94 -1.57
CA GLN A 80 2.74 -9.26 -0.45
C GLN A 80 4.26 -9.24 -0.55
N SER A 81 4.89 -10.29 -1.10
CA SER A 81 6.32 -10.26 -1.42
C SER A 81 6.65 -9.21 -2.48
N ILE A 82 5.82 -9.07 -3.52
CA ILE A 82 5.97 -8.02 -4.53
C ILE A 82 5.79 -6.64 -3.91
N SER A 83 4.89 -6.48 -2.93
CA SER A 83 4.68 -5.23 -2.20
C SER A 83 5.92 -4.74 -1.44
N LEU A 84 6.84 -5.63 -1.06
CA LEU A 84 8.12 -5.24 -0.46
C LEU A 84 9.01 -4.45 -1.43
N LEU A 85 8.85 -4.63 -2.75
CA LEU A 85 9.57 -3.83 -3.75
C LEU A 85 9.18 -2.35 -3.68
N GLU A 86 7.98 -2.03 -3.20
CA GLU A 86 7.59 -0.64 -2.95
C GLU A 86 8.50 0.01 -1.91
N LEU A 87 8.90 -0.74 -0.88
CA LEU A 87 9.85 -0.25 0.12
C LEU A 87 11.21 0.06 -0.51
N LEU A 88 11.65 -0.80 -1.43
CA LEU A 88 12.87 -0.59 -2.21
C LEU A 88 12.76 0.65 -3.09
N HIS A 89 11.61 0.88 -3.74
CA HIS A 89 11.38 2.08 -4.55
C HIS A 89 11.47 3.35 -3.71
N ILE A 90 10.86 3.38 -2.53
CA ILE A 90 10.96 4.54 -1.63
C ILE A 90 12.40 4.70 -1.11
N TYR A 91 13.10 3.60 -0.82
CA TYR A 91 14.49 3.63 -0.30
C TYR A 91 15.47 4.21 -1.33
N ILE A 92 15.32 3.82 -2.60
CA ILE A 92 16.12 4.36 -3.72
C ILE A 92 15.71 5.82 -4.04
N GLY A 93 14.63 6.34 -3.47
CA GLY A 93 14.11 7.69 -3.76
C GLY A 93 13.35 7.77 -5.08
N ILE A 94 12.87 6.64 -5.60
CA ILE A 94 11.96 6.58 -6.74
C ILE A 94 10.62 7.19 -6.35
N GLU A 95 10.16 6.94 -5.12
CA GLU A 95 8.89 7.46 -4.61
C GLU A 95 9.12 8.30 -3.33
N SER A 96 8.48 9.47 -3.25
CA SER A 96 8.67 10.42 -2.15
C SER A 96 7.70 10.18 -0.98
N ASN A 97 7.46 8.91 -0.65
CA ASN A 97 6.61 8.53 0.48
C ASN A 97 7.42 8.37 1.77
N GLN A 98 6.74 8.45 2.93
CA GLN A 98 7.40 8.24 4.21
C GLN A 98 7.73 6.75 4.39
N LEU A 99 9.03 6.43 4.40
CA LEU A 99 9.56 5.07 4.53
C LEU A 99 9.05 4.35 5.79
N PHE A 100 9.20 5.00 6.94
CA PHE A 100 8.95 4.39 8.24
C PHE A 100 7.52 3.85 8.44
N PRO A 101 6.45 4.64 8.23
CA PRO A 101 5.09 4.12 8.39
C PRO A 101 4.76 3.02 7.38
N ARG A 102 5.35 3.08 6.18
CA ARG A 102 5.13 2.05 5.16
C ARG A 102 5.84 0.74 5.50
N PHE A 103 7.05 0.84 6.01
CA PHE A 103 7.83 -0.31 6.50
C PHE A 103 7.10 -1.05 7.61
N LEU A 104 6.61 -0.32 8.62
CA LEU A 104 5.86 -0.92 9.72
C LEU A 104 4.60 -1.63 9.22
N GLN A 105 3.82 -0.97 8.36
CA GLN A 105 2.60 -1.56 7.77
C GLN A 105 2.83 -2.80 6.91
N LEU A 106 3.94 -2.88 6.19
CA LEU A 106 4.24 -4.06 5.38
C LEU A 106 4.81 -5.20 6.26
N THR A 107 5.71 -4.86 7.18
CA THR A 107 6.36 -5.84 8.05
C THR A 107 5.34 -6.54 8.96
N GLU A 108 4.38 -5.82 9.51
CA GLU A 108 3.32 -6.42 10.32
C GLU A 108 2.49 -7.43 9.52
N ARG A 109 2.04 -7.06 8.32
CA ARG A 109 1.18 -7.90 7.48
C ARG A 109 1.90 -9.15 7.03
N VAL A 110 3.17 -9.01 6.63
CA VAL A 110 4.02 -10.14 6.26
C VAL A 110 4.25 -11.04 7.47
N THR A 111 4.50 -10.48 8.66
CA THR A 111 4.69 -11.28 9.89
C THR A 111 3.43 -12.04 10.26
N ILE A 112 2.25 -11.45 10.15
CA ILE A 112 0.98 -12.15 10.43
C ILE A 112 0.70 -13.21 9.36
N LEU A 113 0.88 -12.88 8.08
CA LEU A 113 0.61 -13.79 6.96
C LEU A 113 1.52 -15.03 6.99
N PHE A 114 2.83 -14.83 7.14
CA PHE A 114 3.81 -15.92 7.17
C PHE A 114 3.92 -16.57 8.55
N GLY A 115 3.94 -15.78 9.62
CA GLY A 115 4.17 -16.29 10.98
C GLY A 115 2.95 -16.95 11.62
N VAL A 116 1.75 -16.42 11.39
CA VAL A 116 0.52 -16.92 12.05
C VAL A 116 -0.31 -17.75 11.07
N ILE A 117 -0.69 -17.16 9.93
CA ILE A 117 -1.66 -17.77 9.02
C ILE A 117 -1.05 -18.94 8.26
N THR A 118 0.17 -18.80 7.74
CA THR A 118 0.84 -19.89 6.99
C THR A 118 1.30 -21.03 7.92
N SER A 119 1.61 -20.73 9.18
CA SER A 119 2.06 -21.73 10.15
C SER A 119 0.95 -22.65 10.68
N GLN A 120 -0.31 -22.26 10.55
CA GLN A 120 -1.45 -22.95 11.17
C GLN A 120 -2.61 -23.06 10.16
N GLU A 121 -2.76 -24.23 9.52
CA GLU A 121 -3.81 -24.49 8.53
C GLU A 121 -5.22 -24.41 9.16
N GLU A 122 -5.37 -24.80 10.43
CA GLU A 122 -6.64 -24.77 11.17
C GLU A 122 -7.16 -23.35 11.42
N VAL A 123 -6.26 -22.36 11.43
CA VAL A 123 -6.60 -20.94 11.55
C VAL A 123 -7.08 -20.39 10.21
N GLN A 124 -6.61 -20.93 9.08
CA GLN A 124 -6.99 -20.49 7.72
C GLN A 124 -8.48 -20.72 7.45
N GLU A 125 -9.07 -21.78 7.98
CA GLU A 125 -10.50 -22.09 7.81
C GLU A 125 -11.44 -21.15 8.60
N LYS A 126 -10.91 -20.30 9.48
CA LYS A 126 -11.73 -19.41 10.29
C LYS A 126 -12.23 -18.23 9.46
N CYS A 127 -13.52 -17.92 9.62
CA CYS A 127 -14.19 -16.79 8.98
C CYS A 127 -13.47 -15.44 9.25
N VAL A 128 -12.87 -15.28 10.43
CA VAL A 128 -12.11 -14.07 10.79
C VAL A 128 -10.93 -13.83 9.83
N VAL A 129 -10.22 -14.87 9.40
CA VAL A 129 -9.10 -14.75 8.45
C VAL A 129 -9.60 -14.36 7.05
N CYS A 130 -10.75 -14.90 6.64
CA CYS A 130 -11.40 -14.50 5.40
C CYS A 130 -11.75 -12.99 5.40
N VAL A 131 -12.37 -12.49 6.47
CA VAL A 131 -12.67 -11.06 6.65
C VAL A 131 -11.38 -10.23 6.64
N LEU A 132 -10.34 -10.67 7.36
CA LEU A 132 -9.05 -10.00 7.39
C LEU A 132 -8.45 -9.85 5.97
N PHE A 133 -8.49 -10.92 5.18
CA PHE A 133 -7.99 -10.89 3.80
C PHE A 133 -8.81 -9.95 2.92
N ILE A 134 -10.13 -9.94 3.05
CA ILE A 134 -10.99 -8.99 2.31
C ILE A 134 -10.59 -7.55 2.66
N LEU A 135 -10.40 -7.23 3.94
CA LEU A 135 -10.05 -5.88 4.39
C LEU A 135 -8.66 -5.44 3.91
N TRP A 136 -7.67 -6.33 4.02
CA TRP A 136 -6.32 -6.06 3.51
C TRP A 136 -6.33 -5.77 2.00
N ASN A 137 -6.98 -6.63 1.21
CA ASN A 137 -7.05 -6.48 -0.24
C ASN A 137 -7.87 -5.23 -0.65
N LEU A 138 -8.95 -4.91 0.04
CA LEU A 138 -9.75 -3.71 -0.23
C LEU A 138 -8.95 -2.43 -0.01
N LEU A 139 -8.17 -2.36 1.08
CA LEU A 139 -7.32 -1.22 1.38
C LEU A 139 -6.20 -1.05 0.36
N ASP A 140 -5.55 -2.15 -0.02
CA ASP A 140 -4.49 -2.13 -1.03
C ASP A 140 -5.02 -1.81 -2.43
N MET A 141 -6.18 -2.35 -2.83
CA MET A 141 -6.82 -2.04 -4.11
C MET A 141 -7.04 -0.52 -4.27
N VAL A 142 -7.62 0.14 -3.26
CA VAL A 142 -7.89 1.58 -3.31
C VAL A 142 -6.59 2.40 -3.32
N ARG A 143 -5.57 1.98 -2.57
CA ARG A 143 -4.26 2.65 -2.57
C ARG A 143 -3.55 2.52 -3.91
N TYR A 144 -3.49 1.32 -4.50
CA TYR A 144 -2.86 1.12 -5.80
C TYR A 144 -3.57 1.89 -6.90
N THR A 145 -4.91 1.95 -6.86
CA THR A 145 -5.68 2.80 -7.78
C THR A 145 -5.25 4.27 -7.65
N TYR A 146 -5.17 4.80 -6.43
CA TYR A 146 -4.70 6.18 -6.19
C TYR A 146 -3.26 6.39 -6.69
N SER A 147 -2.34 5.46 -6.42
CA SER A 147 -0.95 5.54 -6.87
C SER A 147 -0.82 5.49 -8.40
N MET A 148 -1.60 4.65 -9.09
CA MET A 148 -1.63 4.60 -10.56
C MET A 148 -2.03 5.95 -11.16
N LEU A 149 -3.10 6.54 -10.64
CA LEU A 149 -3.59 7.83 -11.13
C LEU A 149 -2.59 8.97 -10.84
N SER A 150 -1.94 8.92 -9.69
CA SER A 150 -0.88 9.88 -9.35
C SER A 150 0.29 9.83 -10.33
N VAL A 151 0.69 8.63 -10.79
CA VAL A 151 1.75 8.46 -11.80
C VAL A 151 1.36 8.98 -13.18
N ILE A 152 0.09 8.85 -13.57
CA ILE A 152 -0.44 9.41 -14.83
C ILE A 152 -0.50 10.94 -14.77
N GLY A 153 -0.48 11.54 -13.58
CA GLY A 153 -0.61 12.99 -13.38
C GLY A 153 -2.06 13.47 -13.39
N THR A 154 -3.02 12.55 -13.37
CA THR A 154 -4.46 12.85 -13.28
C THR A 154 -4.92 12.70 -11.84
N SER A 155 -5.34 13.81 -11.21
CA SER A 155 -5.90 13.80 -9.86
C SER A 155 -7.41 14.03 -9.89
N TYR A 156 -8.17 13.00 -9.53
CA TYR A 156 -9.60 13.18 -9.23
C TYR A 156 -9.78 13.45 -7.74
N ALA A 157 -10.48 14.53 -7.42
CA ALA A 157 -10.77 14.91 -6.04
C ALA A 157 -11.56 13.81 -5.32
N ALA A 158 -12.55 13.20 -5.99
CA ALA A 158 -13.37 12.12 -5.44
C ALA A 158 -12.55 10.88 -5.06
N LEU A 159 -11.60 10.46 -5.91
CA LEU A 159 -10.78 9.28 -5.65
C LEU A 159 -9.75 9.53 -4.54
N THR A 160 -9.16 10.71 -4.52
CA THR A 160 -8.27 11.16 -3.44
C THR A 160 -9.02 11.17 -2.11
N TRP A 161 -10.22 11.76 -2.10
CA TRP A 161 -11.07 11.78 -0.91
C TRP A 161 -11.45 10.37 -0.46
N LEU A 162 -11.89 9.51 -1.37
CA LEU A 162 -12.24 8.12 -1.06
C LEU A 162 -11.06 7.36 -0.48
N SER A 163 -9.86 7.48 -1.07
CA SER A 163 -8.66 6.82 -0.54
C SER A 163 -8.30 7.29 0.88
N GLN A 164 -8.42 8.59 1.16
CA GLN A 164 -8.13 9.13 2.49
C GLN A 164 -9.21 8.79 3.53
N THR A 165 -10.48 8.80 3.13
CA THR A 165 -11.62 8.53 4.01
C THR A 165 -11.77 7.04 4.30
N LEU A 166 -11.65 6.18 3.28
CA LEU A 166 -11.83 4.74 3.39
C LEU A 166 -10.74 4.06 4.24
N TRP A 167 -9.54 4.66 4.30
CA TRP A 167 -8.48 4.19 5.18
C TRP A 167 -8.84 4.36 6.67
N MET A 168 -9.62 5.38 7.05
CA MET A 168 -9.95 5.65 8.47
C MET A 168 -10.76 4.54 9.16
N PRO A 169 -11.86 4.02 8.60
CA PRO A 169 -12.62 2.95 9.24
C PRO A 169 -12.01 1.56 9.00
N ILE A 170 -11.37 1.33 7.85
CA ILE A 170 -10.84 0.00 7.53
C ILE A 170 -9.61 -0.32 8.37
N TYR A 171 -8.75 0.67 8.66
CA TYR A 171 -7.55 0.43 9.46
C TYR A 171 -7.82 -0.14 10.86
N PRO A 172 -8.70 0.44 11.72
CA PRO A 172 -9.03 -0.14 13.02
C PRO A 172 -9.73 -1.50 12.87
N LEU A 173 -10.53 -1.69 11.82
CA LEU A 173 -11.17 -2.97 11.55
C LEU A 173 -10.14 -4.07 11.22
N CYS A 174 -9.10 -3.74 10.46
CA CYS A 174 -7.96 -4.64 10.21
C CYS A 174 -7.26 -5.02 11.52
N VAL A 175 -6.91 -4.04 12.35
CA VAL A 175 -6.21 -4.28 13.63
C VAL A 175 -7.05 -5.17 14.56
N LEU A 176 -8.37 -4.96 14.61
CA LEU A 176 -9.27 -5.83 15.35
C LEU A 176 -9.28 -7.26 14.78
N ALA A 177 -9.43 -7.41 13.46
CA ALA A 177 -9.42 -8.73 12.81
C ALA A 177 -8.08 -9.47 12.99
N GLU A 178 -6.95 -8.76 12.97
CA GLU A 178 -5.62 -9.29 13.29
C GLU A 178 -5.55 -9.79 14.74
N ALA A 179 -6.01 -8.97 15.70
CA ALA A 179 -6.04 -9.36 17.11
C ALA A 179 -6.90 -10.61 17.34
N PHE A 180 -8.08 -10.69 16.72
CA PHE A 180 -8.95 -11.87 16.81
C PHE A 180 -8.37 -13.10 16.13
N THR A 181 -7.68 -12.94 15.00
CA THR A 181 -6.99 -14.05 14.31
C THR A 181 -5.94 -14.65 15.22
N ILE A 182 -5.17 -13.79 15.91
CA ILE A 182 -4.07 -14.27 16.75
C ILE A 182 -4.59 -14.86 18.06
N TYR A 183 -5.60 -14.24 18.66
CA TYR A 183 -6.28 -14.81 19.83
C TYR A 183 -6.77 -16.24 19.55
N GLN A 184 -7.32 -16.49 18.35
CA GLN A 184 -7.71 -17.82 17.93
C GLN A 184 -6.53 -18.76 17.64
N SER A 185 -5.40 -18.25 17.12
CA SER A 185 -4.21 -19.07 16.88
C SER A 185 -3.47 -19.49 18.16
N LEU A 186 -3.67 -18.74 19.25
CA LEU A 186 -2.95 -18.91 20.50
C LEU A 186 -3.05 -20.31 21.14
N PRO A 187 -4.25 -20.93 21.29
CA PRO A 187 -4.34 -22.28 21.84
C PRO A 187 -3.61 -23.33 21.01
N TYR A 188 -3.53 -23.16 19.68
CA TYR A 188 -2.81 -24.08 18.79
C TYR A 188 -1.30 -23.99 19.00
N PHE A 189 -0.75 -22.79 19.24
CA PHE A 189 0.67 -22.63 19.58
C PHE A 189 1.02 -23.19 20.96
N GLU A 190 0.11 -23.08 21.94
CA GLU A 190 0.31 -23.64 23.28
C GLU A 190 0.28 -25.19 23.27
N SER A 191 -0.55 -25.82 22.43
CA SER A 191 -0.53 -27.27 22.26
C SER A 191 0.71 -27.78 21.51
N PHE A 192 1.17 -27.06 20.47
CA PHE A 192 2.42 -27.40 19.77
C PHE A 192 3.66 -27.28 20.66
N GLY A 193 3.71 -26.28 21.53
CA GLY A 193 4.78 -26.11 22.52
C GLY A 193 4.80 -27.21 23.58
N THR A 194 3.63 -27.77 23.93
CA THR A 194 3.52 -28.86 24.91
C THR A 194 3.97 -30.21 24.33
N ASN A 195 3.83 -30.42 23.02
CA ASN A 195 4.24 -31.66 22.34
C ASN A 195 5.71 -31.67 21.87
N SER A 196 6.41 -30.53 21.92
CA SER A 196 7.82 -30.40 21.52
C SER A 196 8.75 -30.53 22.72
N THR A 197 8.61 -31.58 23.53
CA THR A 197 9.46 -31.87 24.70
C THR A 197 10.83 -32.48 24.35
N VAL A 198 11.35 -32.32 23.13
CA VAL A 198 12.67 -32.84 22.75
C VAL A 198 13.44 -31.83 21.89
N LEU A 199 13.80 -30.66 22.43
CA LEU A 199 14.92 -29.87 21.91
C LEU A 199 15.59 -29.05 23.04
N PRO A 200 16.93 -29.02 23.13
CA PRO A 200 17.67 -28.47 24.28
C PRO A 200 17.74 -26.93 24.32
N PHE A 201 16.95 -26.23 23.49
CA PHE A 201 16.85 -24.78 23.48
C PHE A 201 15.38 -24.38 23.67
N ASP A 202 15.11 -23.62 24.74
CA ASP A 202 13.79 -23.07 25.18
C ASP A 202 13.10 -22.11 24.16
N LEU A 203 13.43 -22.20 22.88
CA LEU A 203 12.88 -21.38 21.81
C LEU A 203 11.40 -21.69 21.54
N SER A 204 10.97 -22.94 21.71
CA SER A 204 9.57 -23.36 21.46
C SER A 204 8.61 -22.81 22.51
N THR A 205 9.02 -22.78 23.78
CA THR A 205 8.21 -22.23 24.88
C THR A 205 8.22 -20.71 24.88
N CYS A 206 9.30 -20.07 24.43
CA CYS A 206 9.39 -18.62 24.28
C CYS A 206 8.56 -18.06 23.11
N PHE A 207 8.38 -18.84 22.04
CA PHE A 207 7.69 -18.39 20.81
C PHE A 207 6.29 -17.78 21.06
N PRO A 208 5.37 -18.41 21.80
CA PRO A 208 4.05 -17.82 22.06
C PRO A 208 4.11 -16.55 22.92
N TYR A 209 5.07 -16.44 23.85
CA TYR A 209 5.24 -15.24 24.68
C TYR A 209 5.89 -14.10 23.90
N VAL A 210 6.86 -14.39 23.04
CA VAL A 210 7.48 -13.43 22.11
C VAL A 210 6.44 -12.93 21.11
N LEU A 211 5.54 -13.80 20.61
CA LEU A 211 4.44 -13.42 19.74
C LEU A 211 3.43 -12.51 20.47
N LYS A 212 3.06 -12.82 21.72
CA LYS A 212 2.22 -11.96 22.59
C LYS A 212 2.87 -10.59 22.86
N LEU A 213 4.17 -10.53 23.09
CA LEU A 213 4.90 -9.28 23.33
C LEU A 213 5.03 -8.45 22.04
N TYR A 214 5.34 -9.11 20.92
CA TYR A 214 5.36 -8.50 19.59
C TYR A 214 4.00 -7.87 19.28
N LEU A 215 2.90 -8.56 19.57
CA LEU A 215 1.54 -8.06 19.44
C LEU A 215 1.23 -6.81 20.25
N MET A 216 1.61 -6.78 21.51
CA MET A 216 1.42 -5.59 22.34
C MET A 216 2.18 -4.39 21.76
N MET A 217 3.43 -4.58 21.34
CA MET A 217 4.19 -3.51 20.69
C MET A 217 3.56 -3.06 19.37
N LEU A 218 3.05 -4.00 18.58
CA LEU A 218 2.46 -3.75 17.27
C LEU A 218 1.13 -3.00 17.40
N PHE A 219 0.27 -3.41 18.34
CA PHE A 219 -0.98 -2.71 18.64
C PHE A 219 -0.74 -1.27 19.10
N ILE A 220 0.24 -1.06 19.99
CA ILE A 220 0.64 0.27 20.46
C ILE A 220 1.21 1.11 19.30
N GLY A 221 2.06 0.52 18.46
CA GLY A 221 2.64 1.17 17.29
C GLY A 221 1.58 1.62 16.28
N ASN A 222 0.63 0.73 15.99
CA ASN A 222 -0.48 0.98 15.08
C ASN A 222 -1.47 2.01 15.59
N ALA A 223 -1.82 1.96 16.88
CA ALA A 223 -2.65 2.98 17.50
C ALA A 223 -1.98 4.36 17.43
N LYS A 224 -0.67 4.45 17.72
CA LYS A 224 0.08 5.70 17.60
C LYS A 224 0.16 6.21 16.17
N MET A 225 0.42 5.34 15.21
CA MET A 225 0.48 5.69 13.79
C MET A 225 -0.89 6.15 13.27
N PHE A 226 -1.96 5.46 13.65
CA PHE A 226 -3.33 5.83 13.35
C PHE A 226 -3.67 7.22 13.90
N LEU A 227 -3.43 7.45 15.18
CA LEU A 227 -3.65 8.75 15.82
C LEU A 227 -2.82 9.87 15.17
N ALA A 228 -1.55 9.60 14.84
CA ALA A 228 -0.68 10.57 14.18
C ALA A 228 -1.19 10.94 12.79
N LYS A 229 -1.65 9.95 12.00
CA LYS A 229 -2.21 10.18 10.67
C LYS A 229 -3.56 10.90 10.76
N CYS A 230 -4.44 10.51 11.67
CA CYS A 230 -5.71 11.21 11.95
C CYS A 230 -5.47 12.67 12.38
N LYS A 231 -4.49 12.94 13.25
CA LYS A 231 -4.12 14.30 13.65
C LYS A 231 -3.60 15.13 12.48
N LYS A 232 -2.81 14.52 11.57
CA LYS A 232 -2.32 15.16 10.35
C LYS A 232 -3.46 15.47 9.38
N LEU A 233 -4.38 14.53 9.16
CA LEU A 233 -5.57 14.71 8.33
C LEU A 233 -6.51 15.77 8.90
N CYS A 234 -6.75 15.76 10.21
CA CYS A 234 -7.56 16.79 10.88
C CYS A 234 -6.94 18.19 10.71
N LYS A 235 -5.62 18.34 10.83
CA LYS A 235 -4.95 19.61 10.53
C LYS A 235 -5.09 20.05 9.07
N VAL A 236 -5.07 19.12 8.11
CA VAL A 236 -5.24 19.43 6.69
C VAL A 236 -6.70 19.82 6.39
N PHE A 237 -7.67 19.10 6.96
CA PHE A 237 -9.10 19.36 6.76
C PHE A 237 -9.61 20.61 7.48
N HIS A 238 -8.98 20.95 8.62
CA HIS A 238 -9.27 22.16 9.39
C HIS A 238 -8.44 23.38 8.93
N SER A 239 -7.54 23.22 7.95
CA SER A 239 -6.82 24.36 7.38
C SER A 239 -7.75 25.13 6.43
N PRO A 240 -8.00 26.44 6.63
CA PRO A 240 -8.99 27.22 5.88
C PRO A 240 -8.73 27.32 4.37
N ILE A 241 -7.57 26.86 3.88
CA ILE A 241 -7.14 26.94 2.49
C ILE A 241 -7.94 25.99 1.57
N HIS A 242 -8.37 24.83 2.08
CA HIS A 242 -9.10 23.85 1.26
C HIS A 242 -10.59 24.20 1.07
N LEU A 243 -11.19 24.90 2.04
CA LEU A 243 -12.56 25.41 1.93
C LEU A 243 -12.65 26.54 0.90
N LEU A 244 -11.64 27.42 0.85
CA LEU A 244 -11.53 28.49 -0.15
C LEU A 244 -11.36 27.95 -1.57
N HIS A 245 -10.59 26.87 -1.77
CA HIS A 245 -10.37 26.32 -3.11
C HIS A 245 -11.60 25.54 -3.65
N VAL A 246 -12.37 24.89 -2.76
CA VAL A 246 -13.62 24.21 -3.14
C VAL A 246 -14.75 25.21 -3.41
N LEU A 247 -14.83 26.31 -2.66
CA LEU A 247 -15.80 27.38 -2.94
C LEU A 247 -15.46 28.16 -4.23
N ASN A 248 -14.18 28.37 -4.53
CA ASN A 248 -13.78 29.15 -5.71
C ASN A 248 -13.84 28.37 -7.04
N THR A 249 -13.89 27.04 -7.01
CA THR A 249 -13.97 26.19 -8.22
C THR A 249 -15.40 25.81 -8.61
N GLY A 250 -16.40 26.13 -7.78
CA GLY A 250 -17.82 25.84 -8.05
C GLY A 250 -18.57 26.87 -8.90
N HIS A 251 -17.97 28.02 -9.24
CA HIS A 251 -18.69 29.16 -9.84
C HIS A 251 -18.27 29.58 -11.25
N THR A 252 -17.38 28.86 -11.93
CA THR A 252 -16.91 29.25 -13.28
C THR A 252 -17.16 28.16 -14.32
N THR A 253 -18.41 28.06 -14.78
CA THR A 253 -18.78 27.41 -16.04
C THR A 253 -19.47 28.40 -16.99
N ARG A 254 -18.64 29.20 -17.70
CA ARG A 254 -18.78 29.78 -19.08
C ARG A 254 -20.02 30.65 -19.44
N PRO A 255 -20.03 31.36 -20.60
CA PRO A 255 -19.00 31.54 -21.63
C PRO A 255 -18.67 33.01 -21.98
N THR A 256 -17.55 33.15 -22.67
CA THR A 256 -17.17 34.28 -23.53
C THR A 256 -18.25 34.64 -24.55
N THR A 257 -18.68 35.91 -24.55
CA THR A 257 -19.16 36.63 -25.74
C THR A 257 -18.56 38.04 -25.73
N ARG A 258 -17.61 38.28 -26.64
CA ARG A 258 -17.39 39.61 -27.24
C ARG A 258 -18.59 39.87 -28.17
N PRO A 259 -19.08 41.12 -28.30
CA PRO A 259 -18.54 41.95 -29.37
C PRO A 259 -18.45 43.46 -29.04
N ASP A 260 -17.67 44.14 -29.88
CA ASP A 260 -17.73 45.55 -30.32
C ASP A 260 -17.75 46.70 -29.29
N ILE A 261 -16.65 47.47 -29.26
CA ILE A 261 -16.47 48.85 -29.79
C ILE A 261 -15.03 49.31 -29.48
#